data_AF-A0A0M2TZF3-F1
#
_entry.id   AF-A0A0M2TZF3-F1
#
_cell.length_a   1.000
_cell.length_b   1.000
_cell.length_c   1.000
_cell.angle_alpha   90.00
_cell.angle_beta   90.00
_cell.angle_gamma   90.00
#
_symmetry.space_group_name_H-M   'P 1'
#
loop_
_entity.id
_entity.type
_entity.pdbx_description
1 polymer ?
#
loop_
_entity_poly.entity_id
_entity_poly.type
_entity_poly.pdbx_seq_one_letter_code
_entity_poly.pdbx_strand_id
1 'polypeptide(L)'
;MLFLTDQMIQAALSAGLLEGEAKQQHIDQAVESVAELAGLLMEVLQGKGEHLETLLYQLASQKLPDRRILESFGNFTQDLNSIMYEGLRLYRRRQVEPKDMLPQGLQVEQTAPMWIPTEPDTINTAIPESGLYQDRSEQVGKQAEEIVVQKEFSGDVEEIPVAKDRGDDHGDFVAPEKTGYAWRRSPEEDQGDAVLRTLHNLYPGEEVVKGYLFHGTFLDYFLPGVKLGIGLHARGAYRQHARLDYYCAKEGVDIYWVNREDATDLRVMTKQFKALSRRKV
;
A
#
# COMPACT_ATOMS: atom_id res chain seq x y z
N MET A 1 -11.16 -16.01 -4.61
CA MET A 1 -9.96 -15.81 -3.77
C MET A 1 -8.68 -16.05 -4.56
N LEU A 2 -8.34 -17.29 -4.93
CA LEU A 2 -7.10 -17.59 -5.69
C LEU A 2 -6.96 -16.79 -6.99
N PHE A 3 -8.05 -16.66 -7.75
CA PHE A 3 -8.08 -15.84 -8.97
C PHE A 3 -7.70 -14.37 -8.72
N LEU A 4 -8.20 -13.76 -7.64
CA LEU A 4 -7.87 -12.37 -7.29
C LEU A 4 -6.42 -12.22 -6.83
N THR A 5 -5.88 -13.22 -6.13
CA THR A 5 -4.47 -13.25 -5.76
C THR A 5 -3.58 -13.30 -7.01
N ASP A 6 -3.92 -14.16 -7.97
CA ASP A 6 -3.18 -14.27 -9.23
C ASP A 6 -3.29 -12.97 -10.05
N GLN A 7 -4.49 -12.37 -10.13
CA GLN A 7 -4.73 -11.10 -10.80
C GLN A 7 -3.95 -9.94 -10.19
N MET A 8 -3.93 -9.84 -8.85
CA MET A 8 -3.15 -8.85 -8.11
C MET A 8 -1.64 -8.98 -8.42
N ILE A 9 -1.10 -10.21 -8.39
CA ILE A 9 0.32 -10.45 -8.67
C ILE A 9 0.66 -10.11 -10.12
N GLN A 10 -0.19 -10.52 -11.07
CA GLN A 10 0.01 -10.20 -12.48
C GLN A 10 -0.01 -8.69 -12.73
N ALA A 11 -0.95 -7.96 -12.13
CA ALA A 11 -1.00 -6.51 -12.23
C ALA A 11 0.23 -5.84 -11.62
N ALA A 12 0.70 -6.32 -10.45
CA ALA A 12 1.92 -5.82 -9.82
C ALA A 12 3.18 -6.10 -10.66
N LEU A 13 3.28 -7.27 -11.30
CA LEU A 13 4.40 -7.60 -12.20
C LEU A 13 4.38 -6.71 -13.45
N SER A 14 3.21 -6.51 -14.07
CA SER A 14 3.04 -5.61 -15.21
C SER A 14 3.39 -4.17 -14.84
N ALA A 15 3.01 -3.69 -13.65
CA ALA A 15 3.37 -2.37 -13.16
C ALA A 15 4.89 -2.20 -13.00
N GLY A 16 5.62 -3.26 -12.65
CA GLY A 16 7.09 -3.24 -12.56
C GLY A 16 7.80 -3.14 -13.90
N LEU A 17 7.13 -3.48 -15.01
CA LEU A 17 7.68 -3.42 -16.37
C LEU A 17 7.30 -2.16 -17.15
N LEU A 18 6.35 -1.38 -16.63
CA LEU A 18 5.79 -0.21 -17.29
C LEU A 18 6.20 1.08 -16.56
N GLU A 19 6.08 2.20 -17.26
CA GLU A 19 6.34 3.53 -16.70
C GLU A 19 5.15 4.48 -16.94
N GLY A 20 5.11 5.58 -16.18
CA GLY A 20 4.11 6.64 -16.36
C GLY A 20 2.68 6.21 -16.04
N GLU A 21 1.73 6.63 -16.88
CA GLU A 21 0.30 6.42 -16.66
C GLU A 21 -0.10 4.94 -16.75
N ALA A 22 0.52 4.18 -17.66
CA ALA A 22 0.25 2.74 -17.81
C ALA A 22 0.63 1.97 -16.53
N LYS A 23 1.76 2.31 -15.90
CA LYS A 23 2.15 1.77 -14.59
C LYS A 23 1.07 2.06 -13.54
N GLN A 24 0.60 3.31 -13.47
CA GLN A 24 -0.38 3.72 -12.48
C GLN A 24 -1.71 2.97 -12.63
N GLN A 25 -2.18 2.75 -13.86
CA GLN A 25 -3.40 1.97 -14.12
C GLN A 25 -3.33 0.54 -13.57
N HIS A 26 -2.17 -0.12 -13.73
CA HIS A 26 -1.98 -1.46 -13.18
C HIS A 26 -1.86 -1.47 -11.65
N ILE A 27 -1.25 -0.42 -11.06
CA ILE A 27 -1.24 -0.24 -9.61
C ILE A 27 -2.66 -0.10 -9.08
N ASP A 28 -3.47 0.76 -9.69
CA ASP A 28 -4.86 1.00 -9.27
C ASP A 28 -5.69 -0.29 -9.39
N GLN A 29 -5.52 -1.04 -10.47
CA GLN A 29 -6.16 -2.35 -10.66
C GLN A 29 -5.76 -3.37 -9.58
N ALA A 30 -4.47 -3.41 -9.22
CA ALA A 30 -3.97 -4.30 -8.19
C ALA A 30 -4.48 -3.90 -6.80
N VAL A 31 -4.57 -2.61 -6.50
CA VAL A 31 -5.13 -2.05 -5.26
C VAL A 31 -6.60 -2.43 -5.10
N GLU A 32 -7.39 -2.33 -6.17
CA GLU A 32 -8.79 -2.78 -6.17
C GLU A 32 -8.90 -4.28 -5.92
N SER A 33 -8.05 -5.07 -6.58
CA SER A 33 -8.01 -6.53 -6.40
C SER A 33 -7.68 -6.92 -4.96
N VAL A 34 -6.75 -6.21 -4.29
CA VAL A 34 -6.45 -6.37 -2.86
C VAL A 34 -7.67 -6.04 -2.01
N ALA A 35 -8.38 -4.95 -2.31
CA ALA A 35 -9.54 -4.52 -1.52
C ALA A 35 -10.70 -5.53 -1.61
N GLU A 36 -10.95 -6.08 -2.79
CA GLU A 36 -11.92 -7.16 -3.00
C GLU A 36 -11.50 -8.45 -2.30
N LEU A 37 -10.23 -8.84 -2.45
CA LEU A 37 -9.66 -10.02 -1.79
C LEU A 37 -9.78 -9.89 -0.27
N ALA A 38 -9.52 -8.72 0.29
CA ALA A 38 -9.65 -8.43 1.71
C ALA A 38 -11.09 -8.62 2.20
N GLY A 39 -12.09 -8.23 1.41
CA GLY A 39 -13.51 -8.48 1.71
C GLY A 39 -13.82 -9.97 1.82
N LEU A 40 -13.39 -10.77 0.84
CA LEU A 40 -13.59 -12.22 0.85
C LEU A 40 -12.85 -12.89 2.01
N LEU A 41 -11.63 -12.44 2.32
CA LEU A 41 -10.86 -12.98 3.44
C LEU A 41 -11.51 -12.66 4.78
N MET A 42 -12.14 -11.50 4.91
CA MET A 42 -12.85 -11.12 6.13
C MET A 42 -14.08 -11.98 6.41
N GLU A 43 -14.77 -12.44 5.36
CA GLU A 43 -15.84 -13.44 5.50
C GLU A 43 -15.29 -14.77 6.03
N VAL A 44 -14.16 -15.24 5.49
CA VAL A 44 -13.49 -16.48 5.94
C VAL A 44 -12.95 -16.35 7.36
N LEU A 45 -12.42 -15.18 7.72
CA LEU A 45 -11.90 -14.88 9.06
C LEU A 45 -13.00 -14.61 10.09
N GLN A 46 -14.28 -14.68 9.71
CA GLN A 46 -15.43 -14.41 10.59
C GLN A 46 -15.31 -13.05 11.31
N GLY A 47 -14.79 -12.04 10.61
CA GLY A 47 -14.63 -10.69 11.15
C GLY A 47 -13.36 -10.46 11.99
N LYS A 48 -12.47 -11.46 12.15
CA LYS A 48 -11.20 -11.31 12.89
C LYS A 48 -10.16 -10.53 12.09
N GLY A 49 -10.30 -9.20 12.09
CA GLY A 49 -9.50 -8.27 11.30
C GLY A 49 -8.01 -8.28 11.63
N GLU A 50 -7.59 -8.71 12.83
CA GLU A 50 -6.17 -8.77 13.21
C GLU A 50 -5.32 -9.74 12.36
N HIS A 51 -5.95 -10.69 11.68
CA HIS A 51 -5.26 -11.70 10.86
C HIS A 51 -5.28 -11.40 9.37
N LEU A 52 -6.06 -10.40 8.94
CA LEU A 52 -6.32 -10.11 7.53
C LEU A 52 -5.03 -9.80 6.77
N GLU A 53 -4.21 -8.90 7.32
CA GLU A 53 -2.96 -8.47 6.69
C GLU A 53 -1.99 -9.64 6.54
N THR A 54 -1.73 -10.38 7.63
CA THR A 54 -0.85 -11.55 7.62
C THR A 54 -1.29 -12.61 6.60
N LEU A 55 -2.60 -12.90 6.52
CA LEU A 55 -3.12 -13.90 5.59
C LEU A 55 -2.98 -13.45 4.13
N LEU A 56 -3.16 -12.15 3.85
CA LEU A 56 -3.00 -11.59 2.52
C LEU A 56 -1.54 -11.67 2.05
N TYR A 57 -0.59 -11.34 2.93
CA TYR A 57 0.85 -11.53 2.67
C TYR A 57 1.21 -12.99 2.43
N GLN A 58 0.67 -13.91 3.23
CA GLN A 58 0.90 -15.35 3.06
C GLN A 58 0.40 -15.83 1.69
N LEU A 59 -0.81 -15.47 1.30
CA LEU A 59 -1.37 -15.83 -0.01
C LEU A 59 -0.54 -15.27 -1.17
N ALA A 60 -0.11 -14.00 -1.07
CA ALA A 60 0.78 -13.41 -2.05
C ALA A 60 2.09 -14.22 -2.15
N SER A 61 2.75 -14.48 -1.01
CA SER A 61 4.03 -15.18 -0.95
C SER A 61 4.00 -16.61 -1.51
N GLN A 62 2.86 -17.30 -1.43
CA GLN A 62 2.69 -18.65 -1.99
C GLN A 62 2.63 -18.66 -3.52
N LYS A 63 2.30 -17.52 -4.13
CA LYS A 63 2.08 -17.37 -5.57
C LYS A 63 3.20 -16.62 -6.28
N LEU A 64 4.11 -16.02 -5.52
CA LEU A 64 5.26 -15.34 -6.08
C LEU A 64 6.25 -16.34 -6.69
N PRO A 65 6.84 -16.02 -7.87
CA PRO A 65 7.95 -16.78 -8.41
C PRO A 65 9.19 -16.63 -7.52
N ASP A 66 10.21 -17.45 -7.78
CA ASP A 66 11.46 -17.44 -7.02
C ASP A 66 12.10 -16.04 -6.98
N ARG A 67 12.75 -15.70 -5.87
CA ARG A 67 13.29 -14.37 -5.57
C ARG A 67 14.23 -13.87 -6.67
N ARG A 68 14.99 -14.78 -7.30
CA ARG A 68 15.88 -14.46 -8.43
C ARG A 68 15.11 -13.91 -9.64
N ILE A 69 13.91 -14.42 -9.88
CA ILE A 69 13.02 -13.94 -10.96
C ILE A 69 12.49 -12.56 -10.55
N LEU A 70 12.09 -12.37 -9.29
CA LEU A 70 11.58 -11.10 -8.80
C LEU A 70 12.60 -9.95 -8.86
N GLU A 71 13.90 -10.24 -8.67
CA GLU A 71 14.98 -9.26 -8.78
C GLU A 71 15.10 -8.65 -10.19
N SER A 72 14.61 -9.35 -11.22
CA SER A 72 14.55 -8.81 -12.59
C SER A 72 13.46 -7.75 -12.78
N PHE A 73 12.49 -7.64 -11.87
CA PHE A 73 11.35 -6.70 -11.95
C PHE A 73 11.57 -5.40 -11.17
N GLY A 74 12.83 -4.95 -11.04
CA GLY A 74 13.17 -3.67 -10.42
C GLY A 74 12.58 -3.48 -9.02
N ASN A 75 11.67 -2.50 -8.89
CA ASN A 75 11.05 -2.13 -7.61
C ASN A 75 9.82 -2.99 -7.24
N PHE A 76 9.63 -4.16 -7.85
CA PHE A 76 8.44 -5.01 -7.65
C PHE A 76 8.07 -5.24 -6.17
N THR A 77 9.05 -5.56 -5.31
CA THR A 77 8.77 -5.82 -3.88
C THR A 77 8.20 -4.58 -3.19
N GLN A 78 8.72 -3.40 -3.51
CA GLN A 78 8.22 -2.13 -2.99
C GLN A 78 6.82 -1.82 -3.53
N ASP A 79 6.61 -2.00 -4.83
CA ASP A 79 5.33 -1.76 -5.48
C ASP A 79 4.24 -2.71 -4.91
N LEU A 80 4.55 -4.00 -4.74
CA LEU A 80 3.63 -4.98 -4.17
C LEU A 80 3.23 -4.62 -2.72
N ASN A 81 4.20 -4.23 -1.89
CA ASN A 81 3.92 -3.80 -0.51
C ASN A 81 3.05 -2.54 -0.47
N SER A 82 3.34 -1.57 -1.36
CA SER A 82 2.53 -0.36 -1.49
C SER A 82 1.09 -0.68 -1.92
N ILE A 83 0.94 -1.56 -2.91
CA ILE A 83 -0.36 -2.06 -3.40
C ILE A 83 -1.14 -2.74 -2.27
N MET A 84 -0.52 -3.62 -1.49
CA MET A 84 -1.18 -4.30 -0.36
C MET A 84 -1.62 -3.32 0.72
N TYR A 85 -0.77 -2.37 1.09
CA TYR A 85 -1.10 -1.34 2.08
C TYR A 85 -2.27 -0.46 1.61
N GLU A 86 -2.21 0.03 0.37
CA GLU A 86 -3.24 0.89 -0.19
C GLU A 86 -4.57 0.16 -0.40
N GLY A 87 -4.54 -1.10 -0.85
CA GLY A 87 -5.74 -1.93 -0.98
C GLY A 87 -6.40 -2.24 0.36
N LEU A 88 -5.63 -2.52 1.41
CA LEU A 88 -6.17 -2.66 2.78
C LEU A 88 -6.77 -1.36 3.29
N ARG A 89 -6.16 -0.21 2.98
CA ARG A 89 -6.68 1.11 3.32
C ARG A 89 -8.00 1.39 2.59
N LEU A 90 -8.09 1.06 1.31
CA LEU A 90 -9.29 1.17 0.49
C LEU A 90 -10.42 0.29 1.03
N TYR A 91 -10.12 -0.98 1.34
CA TYR A 91 -11.07 -1.90 1.94
C TYR A 91 -11.64 -1.35 3.26
N ARG A 92 -10.78 -0.88 4.18
CA ARG A 92 -11.21 -0.32 5.46
C ARG A 92 -12.10 0.91 5.26
N ARG A 93 -11.80 1.77 4.27
CA ARG A 93 -12.66 2.91 3.93
C ARG A 93 -14.05 2.46 3.48
N ARG A 94 -14.16 1.43 2.64
CA ARG A 94 -15.44 0.85 2.18
C ARG A 94 -16.27 0.25 3.31
N GLN A 95 -15.64 -0.30 4.35
CA GLN A 95 -16.34 -0.84 5.52
C GLN A 95 -16.93 0.24 6.44
N VAL A 96 -16.32 1.42 6.44
CA VAL A 96 -16.77 2.55 7.29
C VAL A 96 -17.91 3.33 6.64
N GLU A 97 -18.08 3.27 5.32
CA GLU A 97 -19.25 3.87 4.68
C GLU A 97 -20.52 3.18 5.19
N PRO A 98 -21.31 3.87 6.03
CA PRO A 98 -22.39 3.22 6.73
C PRO A 98 -23.50 2.90 5.71
N LYS A 99 -23.93 1.63 5.71
CA LYS A 99 -25.17 1.18 5.07
C LYS A 99 -26.42 1.93 5.55
N ASP A 100 -26.27 2.81 6.54
CA ASP A 100 -27.33 3.57 7.21
C ASP A 100 -27.68 4.91 6.54
N MET A 101 -27.05 5.28 5.41
CA MET A 101 -27.50 6.42 4.59
C MET A 101 -28.47 6.05 3.47
N LEU A 102 -29.21 4.94 3.61
CA LEU A 102 -30.48 4.84 2.91
C LEU A 102 -31.43 5.87 3.55
N PRO A 103 -31.91 6.91 2.83
CA PRO A 103 -32.91 7.80 3.35
C PRO A 103 -34.13 6.94 3.72
N GLN A 104 -34.42 6.83 5.02
CA GLN A 104 -35.63 6.18 5.55
C GLN A 104 -36.91 6.97 5.22
N GLY A 105 -36.96 7.61 4.05
CA GLY A 105 -37.93 8.62 3.67
C GLY A 105 -38.70 8.35 2.38
N LEU A 106 -38.59 7.18 1.74
CA LEU A 106 -39.65 6.72 0.83
C LEU A 106 -40.61 5.84 1.64
N GLN A 107 -41.51 6.50 2.38
CA GLN A 107 -42.76 5.87 2.72
C GLN A 107 -43.44 5.53 1.39
N VAL A 108 -43.53 4.24 1.08
CA VAL A 108 -44.44 3.73 0.06
C VAL A 108 -45.83 4.11 0.56
N GLU A 109 -46.36 5.19 0.00
CA GLU A 109 -47.72 5.63 0.22
C GLU A 109 -48.63 4.44 -0.13
N GLN A 110 -49.30 3.90 0.88
CA GLN A 110 -50.31 2.87 0.72
C GLN A 110 -51.43 3.45 -0.14
N THR A 111 -51.43 3.13 -1.43
CA THR A 111 -52.58 3.37 -2.30
C THR A 111 -53.72 2.46 -1.86
N ALA A 112 -54.58 2.96 -0.98
CA ALA A 112 -55.93 2.44 -0.81
C ALA A 112 -56.79 2.88 -2.02
N PRO A 113 -57.68 2.02 -2.53
CA PRO A 113 -58.50 2.29 -3.70
C PRO A 113 -59.61 3.29 -3.35
N MET A 114 -59.49 4.53 -3.82
CA MET A 114 -60.52 5.54 -3.69
C MET A 114 -61.39 5.55 -4.95
N TRP A 115 -62.67 5.23 -4.74
CA TRP A 115 -63.75 5.29 -5.72
C TRP A 115 -63.91 6.71 -6.25
N ILE A 116 -63.87 6.92 -7.57
CA ILE A 116 -64.18 8.21 -8.22
C ILE A 116 -65.60 8.12 -8.81
N PRO A 117 -66.56 8.94 -8.35
CA PRO A 117 -67.78 9.24 -9.08
C PRO A 117 -67.55 10.30 -10.17
N THR A 118 -68.25 10.11 -11.29
CA THR A 118 -68.42 10.89 -12.52
C THR A 118 -68.60 12.42 -12.37
N GLU A 119 -67.80 13.17 -13.16
CA GLU A 119 -68.12 14.30 -14.10
C GLU A 119 -68.97 15.54 -13.67
N PRO A 120 -68.98 16.68 -14.41
CA PRO A 120 -68.09 17.22 -15.45
C PRO A 120 -67.75 18.75 -15.29
N ASP A 121 -67.06 19.27 -16.32
CA ASP A 121 -67.08 20.66 -16.84
C ASP A 121 -66.03 21.72 -16.42
N THR A 122 -65.17 21.99 -17.42
CA THR A 122 -64.69 23.30 -17.92
C THR A 122 -63.96 24.27 -16.98
N ILE A 123 -62.76 24.71 -17.38
CA ILE A 123 -62.50 26.03 -18.00
C ILE A 123 -60.99 26.16 -18.30
N ASN A 124 -60.71 26.57 -19.54
CA ASN A 124 -59.44 27.12 -20.04
C ASN A 124 -58.83 28.17 -19.10
N THR A 125 -57.51 28.16 -18.90
CA THR A 125 -56.72 29.40 -18.98
C THR A 125 -55.28 29.08 -19.41
N ALA A 126 -54.91 29.72 -20.51
CA ALA A 126 -53.61 29.70 -21.15
C ALA A 126 -52.51 30.35 -20.29
N ILE A 127 -51.28 29.81 -20.37
CA ILE A 127 -50.03 30.56 -20.10
C ILE A 127 -48.98 30.11 -21.13
N PRO A 128 -48.18 31.04 -21.70
CA PRO A 128 -47.50 30.84 -22.97
C PRO A 128 -46.04 30.37 -22.86
N GLU A 129 -45.57 29.95 -24.03
CA GLU A 129 -44.22 29.77 -24.56
C GLU A 129 -43.07 30.52 -23.85
N SER A 130 -41.94 29.83 -23.65
CA SER A 130 -40.66 30.14 -24.31
C SER A 130 -39.50 29.43 -23.59
N GLY A 131 -38.63 28.77 -24.35
CA GLY A 131 -37.42 28.18 -23.81
C GLY A 131 -36.80 27.12 -24.70
N LEU A 132 -36.37 27.53 -25.90
CA LEU A 132 -35.44 26.78 -26.74
C LEU A 132 -34.23 26.31 -25.90
N TYR A 133 -33.95 25.00 -25.91
CA TYR A 133 -32.56 24.53 -25.86
C TYR A 133 -32.34 23.53 -26.98
N GLN A 134 -31.53 23.97 -27.94
CA GLN A 134 -31.00 23.17 -29.03
C GLN A 134 -30.06 22.11 -28.45
N ASP A 135 -30.43 20.85 -28.72
CA ASP A 135 -29.63 19.89 -29.45
C ASP A 135 -28.13 20.24 -29.64
N ARG A 136 -27.28 19.52 -28.91
CA ARG A 136 -25.91 19.26 -29.35
C ARG A 136 -25.47 17.89 -28.86
N SER A 137 -25.91 16.89 -29.60
CA SER A 137 -25.34 15.54 -29.58
C SER A 137 -23.93 15.58 -30.20
N GLU A 138 -22.90 15.58 -29.36
CA GLU A 138 -21.52 15.34 -29.79
C GLU A 138 -21.32 13.84 -30.07
N GLN A 139 -21.37 13.50 -31.36
CA GLN A 139 -20.73 12.33 -31.92
C GLN A 139 -19.21 12.52 -31.87
N VAL A 140 -18.50 11.83 -30.97
CA VAL A 140 -17.06 11.61 -31.13
C VAL A 140 -16.87 10.22 -31.71
N GLY A 141 -16.59 10.22 -33.01
CA GLY A 141 -16.30 9.07 -33.83
C GLY A 141 -15.00 8.39 -33.40
N LYS A 142 -15.09 7.06 -33.39
CA LYS A 142 -14.02 6.09 -33.26
C LYS A 142 -13.08 6.18 -34.47
N GLN A 143 -11.80 6.42 -34.25
CA GLN A 143 -10.72 5.96 -35.12
C GLN A 143 -9.54 5.55 -34.24
N ALA A 144 -9.44 4.25 -33.95
CA ALA A 144 -8.21 3.63 -33.48
C ALA A 144 -7.62 2.93 -34.71
N GLU A 145 -6.56 3.52 -35.26
CA GLU A 145 -5.76 2.89 -36.29
C GLU A 145 -4.99 1.71 -35.70
N GLU A 146 -5.08 0.61 -36.43
CA GLU A 146 -4.46 -0.68 -36.22
C GLU A 146 -2.96 -0.58 -36.54
N ILE A 147 -2.12 -0.52 -35.51
CA ILE A 147 -0.67 -0.65 -35.67
C ILE A 147 -0.32 -2.14 -35.67
N VAL A 148 -0.24 -2.72 -36.87
CA VAL A 148 0.40 -4.02 -37.12
C VAL A 148 1.90 -3.80 -37.14
N VAL A 149 2.60 -4.17 -36.06
CA VAL A 149 4.06 -4.38 -36.08
C VAL A 149 4.32 -5.87 -36.00
N GLN A 150 4.42 -6.50 -37.17
CA GLN A 150 5.15 -7.76 -37.30
C GLN A 150 6.64 -7.43 -37.29
N LYS A 151 7.33 -7.78 -36.20
CA LYS A 151 8.79 -7.85 -36.18
C LYS A 151 9.17 -9.30 -35.96
N GLU A 152 9.44 -9.98 -37.07
CA GLU A 152 10.07 -11.30 -37.09
C GLU A 152 11.46 -11.16 -36.45
N PHE A 153 11.62 -11.75 -35.27
CA PHE A 153 12.91 -11.88 -34.61
C PHE A 153 13.39 -13.32 -34.82
N SER A 154 14.05 -13.57 -35.94
CA SER A 154 14.81 -14.80 -36.18
C SER A 154 16.15 -14.67 -35.46
N GLY A 155 16.15 -15.03 -34.18
CA GLY A 155 17.35 -15.16 -33.36
C GLY A 155 17.70 -16.64 -33.23
N ASP A 156 18.82 -17.05 -33.83
CA ASP A 156 19.42 -18.36 -33.64
C ASP A 156 19.69 -18.60 -32.15
N VAL A 157 19.11 -19.68 -31.62
CA VAL A 157 19.27 -20.11 -30.24
C VAL A 157 20.62 -20.82 -30.14
N GLU A 158 21.64 -20.12 -29.63
CA GLU A 158 22.87 -20.79 -29.20
C GLU A 158 22.56 -21.70 -28.00
N GLU A 159 22.90 -22.98 -28.16
CA GLU A 159 22.79 -24.01 -27.14
C GLU A 159 23.65 -23.66 -25.92
N ILE A 160 22.99 -23.40 -24.78
CA ILE A 160 23.66 -23.27 -23.48
C ILE A 160 24.07 -24.68 -23.04
N PRO A 161 25.37 -24.94 -22.77
CA PRO A 161 25.81 -26.26 -22.31
C PRO A 161 25.25 -26.54 -20.91
N VAL A 162 24.48 -27.62 -20.80
CA VAL A 162 23.96 -28.17 -19.55
C VAL A 162 25.12 -28.72 -18.72
N ALA A 163 25.56 -27.94 -17.74
CA ALA A 163 26.47 -28.40 -16.70
C ALA A 163 25.74 -29.38 -15.75
N LYS A 164 25.93 -30.68 -16.00
CA LYS A 164 25.75 -31.72 -14.98
C LYS A 164 26.96 -31.69 -14.05
N ASP A 165 26.85 -31.09 -12.87
CA ASP A 165 27.50 -31.62 -11.67
C ASP A 165 27.13 -30.84 -10.40
N ARG A 166 27.21 -31.54 -9.25
CA ARG A 166 27.07 -31.12 -7.85
C ARG A 166 25.62 -31.11 -7.35
N GLY A 167 25.21 -32.01 -6.47
CA GLY A 167 25.95 -32.59 -5.35
C GLY A 167 25.14 -32.25 -4.12
N ASP A 168 24.41 -33.23 -3.61
CA ASP A 168 23.56 -33.13 -2.43
C ASP A 168 24.42 -32.82 -1.21
N ASP A 169 24.61 -31.54 -0.92
CA ASP A 169 25.17 -31.05 0.33
C ASP A 169 24.04 -30.36 1.11
N HIS A 170 23.40 -31.13 1.98
CA HIS A 170 22.49 -30.63 3.00
C HIS A 170 23.31 -29.85 4.04
N GLY A 171 23.73 -28.64 3.67
CA GLY A 171 24.25 -27.67 4.60
C GLY A 171 23.14 -27.27 5.57
N ASP A 172 23.33 -27.61 6.84
CA ASP A 172 22.53 -27.08 7.94
C ASP A 172 22.42 -25.56 7.80
N PHE A 173 21.20 -25.10 7.47
CA PHE A 173 20.87 -23.69 7.46
C PHE A 173 20.86 -23.20 8.91
N VAL A 174 22.02 -22.77 9.39
CA VAL A 174 22.16 -22.02 10.63
C VAL A 174 21.51 -20.66 10.37
N ALA A 175 20.25 -20.52 10.79
CA ALA A 175 19.59 -19.22 10.82
C ALA A 175 20.47 -18.26 11.64
N PRO A 176 20.84 -17.08 11.13
CA PRO A 176 21.66 -16.13 11.87
C PRO A 176 20.89 -15.70 13.12
N GLU A 177 21.30 -16.23 14.27
CA GLU A 177 20.78 -15.82 15.55
C GLU A 177 21.12 -14.33 15.72
N LYS A 178 20.09 -13.48 15.72
CA LYS A 178 20.10 -12.05 16.15
C LYS A 178 20.52 -10.98 15.13
N THR A 179 20.25 -11.16 13.84
CA THR A 179 20.28 -10.02 12.90
C THR A 179 18.87 -9.70 12.42
N GLY A 180 18.28 -8.61 12.92
CA GLY A 180 17.00 -8.10 12.42
C GLY A 180 17.09 -7.83 10.92
N TYR A 181 16.03 -8.17 10.19
CA TYR A 181 15.93 -7.91 8.76
C TYR A 181 15.89 -6.38 8.53
N ALA A 182 16.98 -5.83 8.00
CA ALA A 182 17.01 -4.45 7.53
C ALA A 182 16.37 -4.40 6.13
N TRP A 183 15.29 -3.65 6.00
CA TRP A 183 14.74 -3.34 4.68
C TRP A 183 15.65 -2.33 4.00
N ARG A 184 16.49 -2.78 3.05
CA ARG A 184 17.25 -1.86 2.19
C ARG A 184 16.27 -1.14 1.26
N ARG A 185 16.03 0.14 1.50
CA ARG A 185 15.51 1.05 0.47
C ARG A 185 16.62 1.41 -0.51
N SER A 186 16.23 1.77 -1.73
CA SER A 186 17.17 2.21 -2.76
C SER A 186 17.90 3.48 -2.29
N PRO A 187 19.24 3.60 -2.47
CA PRO A 187 20.03 4.75 -2.01
C PRO A 187 19.61 6.11 -2.62
N GLU A 188 18.78 6.10 -3.67
CA GLU A 188 18.20 7.31 -4.27
C GLU A 188 17.09 7.94 -3.43
N GLU A 189 16.30 7.15 -2.67
CA GLU A 189 15.30 7.69 -1.73
C GLU A 189 15.95 8.36 -0.51
N ASP A 190 17.22 8.02 -0.22
CA ASP A 190 17.93 8.51 0.97
C ASP A 190 18.38 9.97 0.84
N GLN A 191 18.56 10.49 -0.39
CA GLN A 191 19.03 11.86 -0.61
C GLN A 191 18.00 12.93 -0.17
N GLY A 192 16.72 12.58 -0.14
CA GLY A 192 15.63 13.47 0.31
C GLY A 192 15.44 13.49 1.82
N ASP A 193 15.98 12.52 2.55
CA ASP A 193 15.60 12.28 3.94
C ASP A 193 16.34 13.24 4.90
N ALA A 194 15.61 14.25 5.39
CA ALA A 194 16.13 15.22 6.34
C ALA A 194 16.55 14.57 7.67
N VAL A 195 15.86 13.51 8.08
CA VAL A 195 16.14 12.80 9.34
C VAL A 195 17.45 12.05 9.22
N LEU A 196 17.62 11.27 8.15
CA LEU A 196 18.85 10.51 7.91
C LEU A 196 20.08 11.43 7.87
N ARG A 197 19.99 12.55 7.14
CA ARG A 197 21.08 13.54 7.08
C ARG A 197 21.40 14.12 8.46
N THR A 198 20.39 14.41 9.27
CA THR A 198 20.58 14.90 10.63
C THR A 198 21.27 13.85 11.51
N LEU A 199 20.90 12.58 11.37
CA LEU A 199 21.50 11.49 12.14
C LEU A 199 22.97 11.27 11.78
N HIS A 200 23.33 11.27 10.49
CA HIS A 200 24.73 11.19 10.07
C HIS A 200 25.57 12.37 10.57
N ASN A 201 24.98 13.57 10.66
CA ASN A 201 25.67 14.74 11.20
C ASN A 201 25.87 14.66 12.72
N LEU A 202 24.90 14.09 13.45
CA LEU A 202 24.96 13.98 14.91
C LEU A 202 25.82 12.81 15.39
N TYR A 203 25.85 11.73 14.64
CA TYR A 203 26.56 10.49 14.95
C TYR A 203 27.50 10.12 13.79
N PRO A 204 28.57 10.90 13.56
CA PRO A 204 29.50 10.63 12.48
C PRO A 204 30.19 9.29 12.71
N GLY A 205 30.13 8.41 11.70
CA GLY A 205 30.73 7.07 11.75
C GLY A 205 29.82 5.96 12.28
N GLU A 206 28.62 6.30 12.79
CA GLU A 206 27.62 5.30 13.14
C GLU A 206 26.81 4.87 11.90
N GLU A 207 26.52 3.57 11.83
CA GLU A 207 25.62 3.02 10.81
C GLU A 207 24.18 3.32 11.20
N VAL A 208 23.41 3.91 10.28
CA VAL A 208 21.97 4.16 10.48
C VAL A 208 21.19 3.15 9.66
N VAL A 209 20.47 2.26 10.35
CA VAL A 209 19.65 1.22 9.73
C VAL A 209 18.21 1.69 9.64
N LYS A 210 17.66 1.81 8.43
CA LYS A 210 16.25 2.17 8.22
C LYS A 210 15.33 0.95 8.32
N GLY A 211 14.11 1.16 8.79
CA GLY A 211 13.05 0.14 8.78
C GLY A 211 13.46 -1.13 9.54
N TYR A 212 14.12 -0.97 10.68
CA TYR A 212 14.67 -2.09 11.42
C TYR A 212 13.56 -2.87 12.15
N LEU A 213 13.45 -4.17 11.88
CA LEU A 213 12.49 -5.04 12.54
C LEU A 213 12.99 -5.45 13.92
N PHE A 214 12.33 -4.95 14.96
CA PHE A 214 12.64 -5.20 16.36
C PHE A 214 11.46 -5.87 17.08
N HIS A 215 11.61 -7.12 17.51
CA HIS A 215 10.57 -7.92 18.18
C HIS A 215 9.21 -7.90 17.46
N GLY A 216 9.22 -7.96 16.12
CA GLY A 216 8.02 -7.96 15.29
C GLY A 216 7.40 -6.57 15.05
N THR A 217 8.06 -5.49 15.48
CA THR A 217 7.65 -4.10 15.22
C THR A 217 8.76 -3.36 14.50
N PHE A 218 8.44 -2.39 13.64
CA PHE A 218 9.45 -1.64 12.89
C PHE A 218 9.85 -0.36 13.61
N LEU A 219 11.16 -0.09 13.64
CA LEU A 219 11.73 1.21 13.93
C LEU A 219 12.05 1.91 12.60
N ASP A 220 11.68 3.19 12.47
CA ASP A 220 11.99 3.95 11.26
C ASP A 220 13.50 4.07 11.05
N TYR A 221 14.26 4.34 12.13
CA TYR A 221 15.72 4.34 12.12
C TYR A 221 16.26 3.69 13.39
N PHE A 222 17.37 2.97 13.27
CA PHE A 222 18.08 2.34 14.37
C PHE A 222 19.58 2.52 14.21
N LEU A 223 20.25 2.93 15.29
CA LEU A 223 21.68 3.11 15.38
C LEU A 223 22.23 2.08 16.37
N PRO A 224 22.82 0.97 15.89
CA PRO A 224 23.22 -0.15 16.74
C PRO A 224 24.37 0.20 17.70
N GLY A 225 25.36 0.99 17.26
CA GLY A 225 26.54 1.30 18.10
C GLY A 225 26.19 2.11 19.35
N VAL A 226 25.21 3.01 19.25
CA VAL A 226 24.69 3.79 20.39
C VAL A 226 23.41 3.21 21.02
N LYS A 227 22.91 2.08 20.49
CA LYS A 227 21.62 1.47 20.87
C LYS A 227 20.48 2.49 20.91
N LEU A 228 20.28 3.21 19.82
CA LEU A 228 19.25 4.26 19.71
C LEU A 228 18.27 3.91 18.59
N GLY A 229 17.00 3.75 18.94
CA GLY A 229 15.88 3.65 18.02
C GLY A 229 15.18 5.00 17.85
N ILE A 230 14.74 5.30 16.64
CA ILE A 230 13.96 6.50 16.33
C ILE A 230 12.70 6.06 15.61
N GLY A 231 11.56 6.49 16.15
CA GLY A 231 10.26 6.27 15.56
C GLY A 231 9.63 7.58 15.11
N LEU A 232 9.17 7.62 13.87
CA LEU A 232 8.40 8.72 13.30
C LEU A 232 6.92 8.41 13.47
N HIS A 233 6.21 9.24 14.24
CA HIS A 233 4.77 9.10 14.37
C HIS A 233 4.03 10.27 13.72
N ALA A 234 2.86 9.97 13.17
CA ALA A 234 1.87 11.01 12.88
C ALA A 234 1.20 11.44 14.18
N ARG A 235 0.82 12.72 14.26
CA ARG A 235 0.16 13.31 15.43
C ARG A 235 -1.03 12.45 15.89
N GLY A 236 -1.00 11.97 17.13
CA GLY A 236 -2.08 11.17 17.74
C GLY A 236 -1.91 9.64 17.74
N ALA A 237 -0.83 9.09 17.18
CA ALA A 237 -0.60 7.63 17.12
C ALA A 237 0.00 6.98 18.39
N TYR A 238 -0.07 7.64 19.55
CA TYR A 238 0.68 7.26 20.76
C TYR A 238 0.38 5.86 21.33
N ARG A 239 -0.78 5.27 21.06
CA ARG A 239 -1.22 4.04 21.76
C ARG A 239 -0.53 2.76 21.30
N GLN A 240 0.16 2.76 20.16
CA GLN A 240 0.79 1.55 19.63
C GLN A 240 2.25 1.35 20.09
N HIS A 241 2.80 2.29 20.88
CA HIS A 241 4.23 2.29 21.20
C HIS A 241 4.61 1.59 22.52
N ALA A 242 3.66 1.37 23.42
CA ALA A 242 3.96 0.84 24.77
C ALA A 242 4.70 -0.52 24.75
N ARG A 243 4.35 -1.39 23.79
CA ARG A 243 5.02 -2.68 23.64
C ARG A 243 6.45 -2.52 23.11
N LEU A 244 6.66 -1.61 22.17
CA LEU A 244 7.98 -1.34 21.61
C LEU A 244 8.89 -0.69 22.67
N ASP A 245 8.37 0.31 23.38
CA ASP A 245 9.08 0.96 24.50
C ASP A 245 9.54 -0.08 25.53
N TYR A 246 8.68 -1.05 25.88
CA TYR A 246 9.01 -2.12 26.81
C TYR A 246 10.18 -2.99 26.32
N TYR A 247 10.14 -3.48 25.07
CA TYR A 247 11.22 -4.32 24.54
C TYR A 247 12.52 -3.53 24.35
N CYS A 248 12.44 -2.28 23.88
CA CYS A 248 13.60 -1.42 23.71
C CYS A 248 14.27 -1.19 25.07
N ALA A 249 13.52 -0.82 26.10
CA ALA A 249 14.03 -0.66 27.46
C ALA A 249 14.66 -1.96 27.99
N LYS A 250 14.05 -3.12 27.74
CA LYS A 250 14.56 -4.43 28.17
C LYS A 250 15.93 -4.77 27.54
N GLU A 251 16.19 -4.33 26.31
CA GLU A 251 17.47 -4.57 25.62
C GLU A 251 18.47 -3.42 25.77
N GLY A 252 18.10 -2.38 26.52
CA GLY A 252 18.91 -1.17 26.69
C GLY A 252 19.00 -0.34 25.40
N VAL A 253 17.98 -0.43 24.55
CA VAL A 253 17.78 0.46 23.41
C VAL A 253 16.95 1.64 23.87
N ASP A 254 17.49 2.84 23.74
CA ASP A 254 16.72 4.06 23.94
C ASP A 254 15.87 4.30 22.72
N ILE A 255 14.61 4.66 22.90
CA ILE A 255 13.73 5.01 21.80
C ILE A 255 13.35 6.50 21.85
N TYR A 256 13.42 7.15 20.70
CA TYR A 256 13.01 8.54 20.56
C TYR A 256 11.90 8.70 19.53
N TRP A 257 10.77 9.22 19.99
CA TRP A 257 9.60 9.46 19.17
C TRP A 257 9.62 10.90 18.63
N VAL A 258 9.76 11.04 17.32
CA VAL A 258 9.73 12.34 16.63
C VAL A 258 8.44 12.44 15.83
N ASN A 259 7.76 13.58 15.92
CA ASN A 259 6.61 13.83 15.06
C ASN A 259 7.12 14.09 13.64
N ARG A 260 6.49 13.47 12.63
CA ARG A 260 6.93 13.58 11.23
C ARG A 260 6.99 15.02 10.73
N GLU A 261 6.10 15.88 11.24
CA GLU A 261 6.07 17.32 10.93
C GLU A 261 7.27 18.08 11.51
N ASP A 262 7.73 17.69 12.71
CA ASP A 262 8.86 18.32 13.39
C ASP A 262 10.20 17.79 12.84
N ALA A 263 10.18 16.57 12.29
CA ALA A 263 11.34 15.92 11.70
C ALA A 263 11.92 16.67 10.49
N THR A 264 11.12 17.55 9.87
CA THR A 264 11.56 18.45 8.81
C THR A 264 12.44 19.61 9.31
N ASP A 265 12.31 20.02 10.57
CA ASP A 265 13.13 21.09 11.15
C ASP A 265 14.40 20.53 11.81
N LEU A 266 15.51 20.64 11.09
CA LEU A 266 16.83 20.18 11.51
C LEU A 266 17.30 20.82 12.82
N ARG A 267 16.89 22.06 13.13
CA ARG A 267 17.29 22.76 14.36
C ARG A 267 16.60 22.17 15.58
N VAL A 268 15.30 21.89 15.46
CA VAL A 268 14.50 21.29 16.54
C VAL A 268 15.04 19.90 16.86
N MET A 269 15.24 19.07 15.84
CA MET A 269 15.81 17.73 15.99
C MET A 269 17.21 17.77 16.64
N THR A 270 18.11 18.62 16.15
CA THR A 270 19.48 18.73 16.70
C THR A 270 19.45 19.09 18.18
N LYS A 271 18.55 20.00 18.60
CA LYS A 271 18.42 20.41 20.00
C LYS A 271 17.91 19.25 20.88
N GLN A 272 16.92 18.51 20.38
CA GLN A 272 16.34 17.36 21.07
C GLN A 272 17.36 16.23 21.23
N PHE A 273 18.06 15.85 20.16
CA PHE A 273 19.08 14.79 20.22
C PHE A 273 20.26 15.17 21.11
N LYS A 274 20.75 16.42 21.05
CA LYS A 274 21.82 16.89 21.96
C LYS A 274 21.41 16.81 23.43
N ALA A 275 20.12 17.02 23.75
CA ALA A 275 19.62 16.87 25.11
C ALA A 275 19.64 15.41 25.58
N LEU A 276 19.44 14.46 24.66
CA LEU A 276 19.52 13.01 24.95
C LEU A 276 20.97 12.56 25.15
N SER A 277 21.89 12.97 24.28
CA SER A 277 23.30 12.57 24.37
C SER A 277 23.95 12.99 25.69
N ARG A 278 23.48 14.07 26.31
CA ARG A 278 23.96 14.57 27.62
C ARG A 278 23.51 13.75 28.82
N ARG A 279 22.51 12.87 28.69
CA ARG A 279 22.03 12.03 29.82
C ARG A 279 22.84 10.75 30.00
N LYS A 280 23.70 10.38 29.03
CA LYS A 280 24.44 9.10 29.02
C LYS A 280 25.92 9.21 29.38
N VAL A 281 26.41 10.41 29.70
CA VAL A 281 27.77 10.67 30.21
C VAL A 281 27.66 10.99 31.70
#